data_AF-A0A917JMU1-F1
#
_entry.id   AF-A0A917JMU1-F1
#
_cell.length_a   1.000
_cell.length_b   1.000
_cell.length_c   1.000
_cell.angle_alpha   90.00
_cell.angle_beta   90.00
_cell.angle_gamma   90.00
#
_symmetry.space_group_name_H-M   'P 1'
#
loop_
_entity.id
_entity.type
_entity.pdbx_description
1 polymer ?
#
loop_
_entity_poly.entity_id
_entity_poly.type
_entity_poly.pdbx_seq_one_letter_code
_entity_poly.pdbx_strand_id
1 'polypeptide(L)'
;MVNLLLKNKKLNTDVTAVTYNILRQQFEMENGHVYKRETFLKQIDFNHPILEEPSIQKTKNKFHYQYDDMNGLLHSAIFIYSTLMQVDNPSQCVFKITPSPNFQSALEPDPIFFSPNLHQSAKDCLSIRQFNGLIRRLYGYPFEFSQGVKLQADLKIDHLPKEVDADFLYDSSTDILQLLKTPPSHKNCELRLIDPIIGCGVFARSALASGTCLGLYTGVKKCQSSHWSYTFKIEQDALNTFMDARHSGNITRFINHAPSTNHFSKKGQLANVESTRHYINGIEFIKYKTIKAIEAGEQLLIDYGDEYFRSSNPIEFKSNGKPIGNWKGKFELLINKTKLMRILAFYGIQSAYTYLIARLILILLTLLIGLGLFKTI
;
A
#
# COMPACT_ATOMS: atom_id res chain seq x y z
N MET A 1 -8.88 -26.45 2.76
CA MET A 1 -8.32 -27.10 3.96
C MET A 1 -7.06 -26.35 4.29
N VAL A 2 -6.92 -25.88 5.54
CA VAL A 2 -5.78 -25.07 5.99
C VAL A 2 -4.87 -25.97 6.84
N ASN A 3 -3.61 -26.07 6.43
CA ASN A 3 -2.56 -26.82 7.11
C ASN A 3 -1.52 -25.85 7.68
N LEU A 4 -1.04 -26.13 8.89
CA LEU A 4 0.08 -25.42 9.48
C LEU A 4 1.30 -26.33 9.49
N LEU A 5 2.42 -25.86 8.97
CA LEU A 5 3.71 -26.55 9.09
C LEU A 5 4.40 -26.02 10.34
N LEU A 6 4.79 -26.89 11.27
CA LEU A 6 5.43 -26.50 12.53
C LEU A 6 6.77 -27.22 12.65
N LYS A 7 7.86 -26.49 12.89
CA LYS A 7 9.17 -27.08 13.22
C LYS A 7 9.38 -27.11 14.73
N ASN A 8 9.84 -28.24 15.24
CA ASN A 8 10.11 -28.40 16.65
C ASN A 8 11.27 -27.49 17.07
N LYS A 9 11.07 -26.68 18.11
CA LYS A 9 12.11 -25.78 18.64
C LYS A 9 13.03 -26.46 19.65
N LYS A 10 12.71 -27.68 20.08
CA LYS A 10 13.63 -28.49 20.89
C LYS A 10 14.76 -29.04 20.03
N LEU A 11 15.99 -28.95 20.55
CA LEU A 11 17.16 -29.61 19.99
C LEU A 11 17.15 -31.10 20.38
N ASN A 12 17.70 -31.98 19.52
CA ASN A 12 17.90 -33.40 19.79
C ASN A 12 16.62 -34.21 20.08
N THR A 13 15.58 -34.01 19.26
CA THR A 13 14.31 -34.73 19.31
C THR A 13 14.12 -35.56 18.05
N ASP A 14 13.48 -36.72 18.16
CA ASP A 14 13.16 -37.60 17.03
C ASP A 14 12.13 -36.99 16.08
N VAL A 15 11.42 -35.93 16.51
CA VAL A 15 10.35 -35.27 15.75
C VAL A 15 10.78 -33.85 15.41
N THR A 16 11.24 -33.65 14.18
CA THR A 16 11.75 -32.36 13.69
C THR A 16 10.66 -31.42 13.21
N ALA A 17 9.61 -31.94 12.59
CA ALA A 17 8.47 -31.15 12.11
C ALA A 17 7.18 -31.97 12.11
N VAL A 18 6.06 -31.25 12.11
CA VAL A 18 4.71 -31.81 11.98
C VAL A 18 3.83 -30.90 11.15
N THR A 19 2.79 -31.46 10.55
CA THR A 19 1.71 -30.70 9.92
C THR A 19 0.47 -30.75 10.80
N TYR A 20 -0.07 -29.59 11.21
CA TYR A 20 -1.35 -29.53 11.89
C TYR A 20 -2.49 -29.21 10.91
N ASN A 21 -3.45 -30.13 10.80
CA ASN A 21 -4.65 -29.92 9.99
C ASN A 21 -5.71 -29.19 10.82
N ILE A 22 -6.00 -27.94 10.49
CA ILE A 22 -6.93 -27.11 11.28
C ILE A 22 -8.33 -27.72 11.34
N LEU A 23 -8.87 -28.19 10.20
CA LEU A 23 -10.23 -28.70 10.14
C LEU A 23 -10.40 -30.05 10.84
N ARG A 24 -9.40 -30.93 10.74
CA ARG A 24 -9.40 -32.25 11.39
C ARG A 24 -8.93 -32.21 12.84
N GLN A 25 -8.31 -31.11 13.28
CA GLN A 25 -7.70 -30.92 14.59
C GLN A 25 -6.70 -32.04 14.96
N GLN A 26 -5.85 -32.37 14.00
CA GLN A 26 -4.91 -33.49 14.07
C GLN A 26 -3.52 -33.04 13.64
N PHE A 27 -2.51 -33.61 14.31
CA PHE A 27 -1.12 -33.52 13.89
C PHE A 27 -0.78 -34.72 13.01
N GLU A 28 -0.14 -34.47 11.88
CA GLU A 28 0.40 -35.46 10.96
C GLU A 28 1.93 -35.38 11.00
N MET A 29 2.55 -36.53 11.29
CA MET A 29 3.99 -36.70 11.36
C MET A 29 4.57 -36.92 9.97
N GLU A 30 5.87 -36.71 9.79
CA GLU A 30 6.56 -36.98 8.51
C GLU A 30 6.42 -38.44 8.03
N ASN A 31 6.26 -39.39 8.96
CA ASN A 31 6.03 -40.80 8.66
C ASN A 31 4.55 -41.17 8.41
N GLY A 32 3.66 -40.19 8.29
CA GLY A 32 2.22 -40.36 8.03
C GLY A 32 1.38 -40.77 9.25
N HIS A 33 1.97 -40.93 10.44
CA HIS A 33 1.19 -41.17 11.65
C HIS A 33 0.39 -39.92 12.02
N VAL A 34 -0.84 -40.12 12.49
CA VAL A 34 -1.76 -39.04 12.83
C VAL A 34 -2.15 -39.10 14.30
N TYR A 35 -2.04 -37.98 14.99
CA TYR A 35 -2.40 -37.84 16.40
C TYR A 35 -3.50 -36.79 16.58
N LYS A 36 -4.48 -37.08 17.44
CA LYS A 36 -5.36 -36.03 17.97
C LYS A 36 -4.53 -35.03 18.78
N ARG A 37 -4.92 -33.75 18.77
CA ARG A 37 -4.20 -32.67 19.48
C ARG A 37 -3.82 -33.04 20.92
N GLU A 38 -4.78 -33.47 21.74
CA GLU A 38 -4.54 -33.76 23.15
C GLU A 38 -3.60 -34.95 23.38
N THR A 39 -3.65 -35.95 22.50
CA THR A 39 -2.74 -37.11 22.53
C THR A 39 -1.33 -36.69 22.15
N PHE A 40 -1.20 -35.91 21.06
CA PHE A 40 0.08 -35.38 20.60
C PHE A 40 0.79 -34.58 21.69
N LEU A 41 0.10 -33.60 22.29
CA LEU A 41 0.67 -32.72 23.32
C LEU A 41 1.07 -33.46 24.61
N LYS A 42 0.53 -34.66 24.87
CA LYS A 42 0.88 -35.47 26.04
C LYS A 42 2.01 -36.46 25.77
N GLN A 43 2.12 -36.97 24.55
CA GLN A 43 2.97 -38.12 24.22
C GLN A 43 4.22 -37.75 23.42
N ILE A 44 4.17 -36.66 22.67
CA ILE A 44 5.25 -36.26 21.78
C ILE A 44 6.00 -35.09 22.40
N ASP A 45 7.32 -35.22 22.48
CA ASP A 45 8.17 -34.14 22.97
C ASP A 45 8.36 -33.06 21.91
N PHE A 46 7.36 -32.18 21.79
CA PHE A 46 7.28 -31.16 20.77
C PHE A 46 7.04 -29.77 21.36
N ASN A 47 7.88 -28.80 20.98
CA ASN A 47 7.72 -27.40 21.34
C ASN A 47 7.60 -26.53 20.08
N HIS A 48 6.60 -25.66 20.05
CA HIS A 48 6.51 -24.57 19.09
C HIS A 48 5.75 -23.39 19.74
N PRO A 49 6.16 -22.12 19.54
CA PRO A 49 5.56 -20.95 20.20
C PRO A 49 4.03 -20.86 20.05
N ILE A 50 3.49 -21.20 18.87
CA ILE A 50 2.03 -21.21 18.65
C ILE A 50 1.23 -22.14 19.56
N LEU A 51 1.86 -23.16 20.13
CA LEU A 51 1.23 -24.10 21.06
C LEU A 51 1.23 -23.56 22.51
N GLU A 52 2.04 -22.53 22.78
CA GLU A 52 2.18 -21.87 24.07
C GLU A 52 1.28 -20.62 24.20
N GLU A 53 0.59 -20.22 23.12
CA GLU A 53 -0.34 -19.10 23.12
C GLU A 53 -1.47 -19.28 24.16
N PRO A 54 -1.97 -18.19 24.76
CA PRO A 54 -2.99 -18.25 25.80
C PRO A 54 -4.22 -19.07 25.43
N SER A 55 -4.82 -19.70 26.44
CA SER A 55 -6.02 -20.52 26.24
C SER A 55 -7.22 -19.68 25.83
N ILE A 56 -7.97 -20.17 24.83
CA ILE A 56 -9.18 -19.52 24.32
C ILE A 56 -10.42 -20.37 24.63
N GLN A 57 -11.57 -19.70 24.83
CA GLN A 57 -12.85 -20.38 25.04
C GLN A 57 -13.26 -21.18 23.79
N LYS A 58 -13.21 -22.51 23.90
CA LYS A 58 -13.38 -23.44 22.76
C LYS A 58 -14.72 -23.35 22.01
N THR A 59 -15.78 -22.92 22.70
CA THR A 59 -17.15 -22.86 22.16
C THR A 59 -17.47 -21.58 21.39
N LYS A 60 -16.60 -20.56 21.46
CA LYS A 60 -16.79 -19.31 20.70
C LYS A 60 -16.48 -19.53 19.22
N ASN A 61 -17.30 -18.93 18.37
CA ASN A 61 -17.13 -18.94 16.92
C ASN A 61 -17.01 -17.51 16.32
N LYS A 62 -17.10 -16.47 17.14
CA LYS A 62 -16.94 -15.08 16.72
C LYS A 62 -15.89 -14.43 17.60
N PHE A 63 -14.86 -13.89 16.95
CA PHE A 63 -13.73 -13.27 17.61
C PHE A 63 -13.56 -11.86 17.05
N HIS A 64 -13.41 -10.88 17.94
CA HIS A 64 -13.07 -9.52 17.57
C HIS A 64 -11.70 -9.21 18.17
N TYR A 65 -10.71 -9.03 17.30
CA TYR A 65 -9.37 -8.65 17.68
C TYR A 65 -9.15 -7.17 17.35
N GLN A 66 -8.91 -6.37 18.38
CA GLN A 66 -8.56 -4.97 18.25
C GLN A 66 -7.09 -4.78 18.60
N TYR A 67 -6.41 -3.91 17.87
CA TYR A 67 -5.00 -3.59 18.11
C TYR A 67 -4.80 -2.09 18.26
N ASP A 68 -3.95 -1.70 19.21
CA ASP A 68 -3.62 -0.31 19.52
C ASP A 68 -2.34 0.17 18.83
N ASP A 69 -1.48 -0.74 18.38
CA ASP A 69 -0.19 -0.40 17.76
C ASP A 69 0.25 -1.43 16.68
N MET A 70 1.45 -1.22 16.14
CA MET A 70 2.02 -2.10 15.13
C MET A 70 2.34 -3.52 15.64
N ASN A 71 2.71 -3.69 16.91
CA ASN A 71 2.96 -5.02 17.47
C ASN A 71 1.64 -5.79 17.56
N GLY A 72 0.58 -5.13 18.01
CA GLY A 72 -0.77 -5.71 18.02
C GLY A 72 -1.25 -6.08 16.62
N LEU A 73 -0.98 -5.25 15.60
CA LEU A 73 -1.25 -5.60 14.20
C LEU A 73 -0.49 -6.86 13.78
N LEU A 74 0.82 -6.93 14.04
CA LEU A 74 1.66 -8.07 13.68
C LEU A 74 1.27 -9.37 14.42
N HIS A 75 0.70 -9.25 15.63
CA HIS A 75 0.20 -10.40 16.39
C HIS A 75 -1.15 -10.93 15.88
N SER A 76 -1.83 -10.22 14.97
CA SER A 76 -3.15 -10.66 14.45
C SER A 76 -3.13 -12.04 13.78
N ALA A 77 -2.08 -12.38 13.03
CA ALA A 77 -1.95 -13.69 12.40
C ALA A 77 -1.75 -14.81 13.44
N ILE A 78 -0.88 -14.55 14.42
CA ILE A 78 -0.67 -15.45 15.56
C ILE A 78 -2.00 -15.71 16.28
N PHE A 79 -2.76 -14.65 16.59
CA PHE A 79 -4.05 -14.75 17.25
C PHE A 79 -5.03 -15.63 16.47
N ILE A 80 -5.17 -15.43 15.16
CA ILE A 80 -6.07 -16.24 14.32
C ILE A 80 -5.67 -17.71 14.35
N TYR A 81 -4.41 -18.01 14.07
CA TYR A 81 -3.98 -19.40 13.92
C TYR A 81 -3.96 -20.16 15.24
N SER A 82 -3.51 -19.53 16.32
CA SER A 82 -3.60 -20.12 17.66
C SER A 82 -5.05 -20.35 18.11
N THR A 83 -5.98 -19.44 17.76
CA THR A 83 -7.42 -19.64 18.02
C THR A 83 -7.95 -20.86 17.26
N LEU A 84 -7.71 -20.92 15.95
CA LEU A 84 -8.19 -22.01 15.10
C LEU A 84 -7.65 -23.38 15.53
N MET A 85 -6.47 -23.40 16.16
CA MET A 85 -5.87 -24.59 16.72
C MET A 85 -6.54 -25.08 18.02
N GLN A 86 -7.28 -24.23 18.72
CA GLN A 86 -7.82 -24.53 20.07
C GLN A 86 -9.34 -24.73 20.11
N VAL A 87 -10.10 -24.15 19.17
CA VAL A 87 -11.57 -24.19 19.13
C VAL A 87 -12.12 -25.52 18.64
N ASP A 88 -13.33 -25.88 19.09
CA ASP A 88 -13.95 -27.16 18.74
C ASP A 88 -14.46 -27.21 17.29
N ASN A 89 -14.84 -26.06 16.72
CA ASN A 89 -15.47 -25.95 15.40
C ASN A 89 -14.81 -24.86 14.53
N PRO A 90 -13.56 -25.04 14.07
CA PRO A 90 -12.79 -24.01 13.37
C PRO A 90 -13.43 -23.55 12.05
N SER A 91 -14.25 -24.38 11.40
CA SER A 91 -14.96 -24.02 10.17
C SER A 91 -16.05 -22.96 10.37
N GLN A 92 -16.52 -22.79 11.60
CA GLN A 92 -17.56 -21.81 11.96
C GLN A 92 -16.97 -20.49 12.45
N CYS A 93 -15.64 -20.41 12.60
CA CYS A 93 -14.99 -19.23 13.16
C CYS A 93 -15.03 -18.05 12.19
N VAL A 94 -15.40 -16.89 12.73
CA VAL A 94 -15.35 -15.59 12.07
C VAL A 94 -14.48 -14.66 12.91
N PHE A 95 -13.48 -14.07 12.28
CA PHE A 95 -12.55 -13.14 12.90
C PHE A 95 -12.79 -11.74 12.34
N LYS A 96 -13.08 -10.79 13.20
CA LYS A 96 -13.08 -9.37 12.87
C LYS A 96 -11.80 -8.75 13.40
N ILE A 97 -10.94 -8.26 12.52
CA ILE A 97 -9.74 -7.52 12.89
C ILE A 97 -9.92 -6.06 12.52
N THR A 98 -9.72 -5.18 13.50
CA THR A 98 -9.83 -3.74 13.30
C THR A 98 -8.81 -2.99 14.16
N PRO A 99 -8.28 -1.84 13.68
CA PRO A 99 -7.59 -0.91 14.57
C PRO A 99 -8.55 -0.46 15.69
N SER A 100 -8.02 -0.25 16.89
CA SER A 100 -8.77 0.38 17.97
C SER A 100 -8.89 1.89 17.75
N PRO A 101 -9.72 2.60 18.55
CA PRO A 101 -9.73 4.06 18.57
C PRO A 101 -8.40 4.70 19.02
N ASN A 102 -7.57 3.94 19.76
CA ASN A 102 -6.26 4.39 20.23
C ASN A 102 -5.14 4.14 19.20
N PHE A 103 -5.43 3.43 18.11
CA PHE A 103 -4.45 3.18 17.06
C PHE A 103 -4.02 4.49 16.40
N GLN A 104 -2.84 4.96 16.77
CA GLN A 104 -2.21 6.10 16.15
C GLN A 104 -1.24 5.61 15.08
N SER A 105 -1.55 5.92 13.82
CA SER A 105 -0.55 5.83 12.75
C SER A 105 0.66 6.68 13.16
N ALA A 106 1.85 6.07 13.16
CA ALA A 106 3.10 6.71 13.57
C ALA A 106 3.33 8.08 12.91
N LEU A 107 3.91 9.00 13.70
CA LEU A 107 4.45 10.33 13.40
C LEU A 107 3.55 11.30 12.61
N GLU A 108 3.55 12.59 13.02
CA GLU A 108 2.97 13.63 12.17
C GLU A 108 3.69 13.65 10.82
N PRO A 109 2.99 13.40 9.70
CA PRO A 109 3.68 13.26 8.43
C PRO A 109 4.17 14.62 7.92
N ASP A 110 5.31 14.61 7.24
CA ASP A 110 5.84 15.79 6.58
C ASP A 110 4.80 16.41 5.61
N PRO A 111 4.75 17.74 5.49
CA PRO A 111 4.00 18.41 4.43
C PRO A 111 4.37 17.88 3.04
N ILE A 112 3.39 17.81 2.14
CA ILE A 112 3.58 17.28 0.79
C ILE A 112 3.88 18.42 -0.17
N PHE A 113 5.06 18.37 -0.79
CA PHE A 113 5.39 19.27 -1.88
C PHE A 113 4.55 18.95 -3.11
N PHE A 114 3.87 19.94 -3.66
CA PHE A 114 2.93 19.76 -4.76
C PHE A 114 3.12 20.81 -5.86
N SER A 115 3.17 20.37 -7.11
CA SER A 115 3.19 21.24 -8.28
C SER A 115 2.00 20.97 -9.20
N PRO A 116 1.27 22.00 -9.63
CA PRO A 116 0.23 21.84 -10.65
C PRO A 116 0.80 21.72 -12.07
N ASN A 117 2.13 21.79 -12.22
CA ASN A 117 2.82 21.76 -13.50
C ASN A 117 3.86 20.63 -13.53
N LEU A 118 3.69 19.72 -14.48
CA LEU A 118 4.57 18.59 -14.74
C LEU A 118 6.07 18.96 -14.84
N HIS A 119 6.39 20.12 -15.38
CA HIS A 119 7.77 20.54 -15.69
C HIS A 119 8.38 21.50 -14.69
N GLN A 120 7.67 21.84 -13.62
CA GLN A 120 8.15 22.78 -12.62
C GLN A 120 8.17 22.12 -11.25
N SER A 121 9.31 22.26 -10.57
CA SER A 121 9.42 21.81 -9.19
C SER A 121 8.39 22.50 -8.30
N ALA A 122 7.91 21.77 -7.31
CA ALA A 122 6.93 22.26 -6.36
C ALA A 122 7.56 23.37 -5.50
N LYS A 123 6.94 24.54 -5.56
CA LYS A 123 7.25 25.67 -4.66
C LYS A 123 6.35 25.66 -3.43
N ASP A 124 5.14 25.12 -3.58
CA ASP A 124 4.11 25.06 -2.55
C ASP A 124 4.22 23.72 -1.79
N CYS A 125 3.99 23.77 -0.48
CA CYS A 125 3.81 22.59 0.35
C CYS A 125 2.40 22.58 0.94
N LEU A 126 1.81 21.40 1.03
CA LEU A 126 0.47 21.19 1.56
C LEU A 126 0.58 20.51 2.92
N SER A 127 -0.11 21.05 3.92
CA SER A 127 -0.39 20.27 5.13
C SER A 127 -1.15 18.99 4.77
N ILE A 128 -1.04 17.95 5.60
CA ILE A 128 -1.74 16.68 5.37
C ILE A 128 -3.25 16.86 5.26
N ARG A 129 -3.83 17.79 6.03
CA ARG A 129 -5.25 18.15 5.92
C ARG A 129 -5.60 18.74 4.55
N GLN A 130 -4.80 19.68 4.04
CA GLN A 130 -5.00 20.25 2.71
C GLN A 130 -4.81 19.20 1.62
N PHE A 131 -3.78 18.35 1.75
CA PHE A 131 -3.50 17.28 0.79
C PHE A 131 -4.67 16.28 0.71
N ASN A 132 -5.16 15.80 1.85
CA ASN A 132 -6.32 14.90 1.90
C ASN A 132 -7.56 15.51 1.24
N GLY A 133 -7.83 16.79 1.53
CA GLY A 133 -8.91 17.53 0.89
C GLY A 133 -8.74 17.66 -0.62
N LEU A 134 -7.52 17.98 -1.07
CA LEU A 134 -7.18 18.10 -2.48
C LEU A 134 -7.41 16.79 -3.23
N ILE A 135 -6.81 15.69 -2.75
CA ILE A 135 -6.95 14.36 -3.37
C ILE A 135 -8.42 13.93 -3.40
N ARG A 136 -9.15 14.13 -2.30
CA ARG A 136 -10.59 13.85 -2.25
C ARG A 136 -11.36 14.60 -3.34
N ARG A 137 -11.04 15.88 -3.55
CA ARG A 137 -11.73 16.73 -4.52
C ARG A 137 -11.33 16.42 -5.96
N LEU A 138 -10.07 16.06 -6.21
CA LEU A 138 -9.56 15.70 -7.52
C LEU A 138 -10.14 14.37 -8.01
N TYR A 139 -10.16 13.35 -7.14
CA TYR A 139 -10.54 11.99 -7.54
C TYR A 139 -11.99 11.61 -7.20
N GLY A 140 -12.71 12.44 -6.44
CA GLY A 140 -14.13 12.23 -6.14
C GLY A 140 -14.42 11.12 -5.12
N TYR A 141 -13.41 10.66 -4.37
CA TYR A 141 -13.57 9.66 -3.32
C TYR A 141 -12.78 10.03 -2.04
N PRO A 142 -13.17 9.54 -0.85
CA PRO A 142 -12.43 9.81 0.38
C PRO A 142 -10.98 9.30 0.31
N PHE A 143 -10.04 10.13 0.76
CA PHE A 143 -8.64 9.76 0.91
C PHE A 143 -8.07 10.25 2.24
N GLU A 144 -7.23 9.42 2.85
CA GLU A 144 -6.49 9.68 4.09
C GLU A 144 -5.01 9.37 3.87
N PHE A 145 -4.15 10.38 3.93
CA PHE A 145 -2.71 10.16 3.93
C PHE A 145 -2.29 9.42 5.21
N SER A 146 -1.58 8.31 5.06
CA SER A 146 -1.10 7.48 6.17
C SER A 146 0.25 6.87 5.81
N GLN A 147 1.24 7.01 6.70
CA GLN A 147 2.50 6.26 6.60
C GLN A 147 2.39 4.87 7.24
N GLY A 148 1.35 4.63 8.04
CA GLY A 148 1.08 3.35 8.65
C GLY A 148 0.31 2.40 7.73
N VAL A 149 0.49 1.11 7.95
CA VAL A 149 -0.37 0.04 7.43
C VAL A 149 -1.50 -0.20 8.41
N LYS A 150 -2.73 -0.32 7.91
CA LYS A 150 -3.89 -0.73 8.70
C LYS A 150 -4.31 -2.14 8.26
N LEU A 151 -4.71 -3.00 9.19
CA LEU A 151 -5.36 -4.26 8.89
C LEU A 151 -6.83 -4.16 9.29
N GLN A 152 -7.71 -4.25 8.30
CA GLN A 152 -9.15 -4.24 8.52
C GLN A 152 -9.78 -5.34 7.69
N ALA A 153 -10.15 -6.42 8.37
CA ALA A 153 -10.55 -7.65 7.71
C ALA A 153 -11.60 -8.40 8.51
N ASP A 154 -12.59 -8.94 7.79
CA ASP A 154 -13.48 -9.98 8.28
C ASP A 154 -13.04 -11.31 7.64
N LEU A 155 -12.39 -12.15 8.44
CA LEU A 155 -11.75 -13.39 8.03
C LEU A 155 -12.56 -14.62 8.45
N LYS A 156 -12.56 -15.60 7.56
CA LYS A 156 -13.06 -16.96 7.77
C LYS A 156 -11.97 -17.94 7.31
N ILE A 157 -12.10 -19.20 7.68
CA ILE A 157 -11.07 -20.21 7.34
C ILE A 157 -10.87 -20.38 5.83
N ASP A 158 -11.91 -20.18 5.02
CA ASP A 158 -11.86 -20.27 3.56
C ASP A 158 -11.19 -19.06 2.89
N HIS A 159 -11.00 -17.97 3.63
CA HIS A 159 -10.21 -16.83 3.18
C HIS A 159 -8.70 -17.04 3.36
N LEU A 160 -8.28 -17.91 4.29
CA LEU A 160 -6.88 -18.13 4.65
C LEU A 160 -6.13 -18.99 3.60
N PRO A 161 -4.79 -18.91 3.52
CA PRO A 161 -4.00 -19.79 2.68
C PRO A 161 -4.24 -21.27 3.02
N LYS A 162 -4.13 -22.14 2.01
CA LYS A 162 -4.29 -23.60 2.23
C LYS A 162 -3.17 -24.19 3.09
N GLU A 163 -2.00 -23.55 3.10
CA GLU A 163 -0.84 -23.97 3.86
C GLU A 163 -0.11 -22.73 4.38
N VAL A 164 0.35 -22.77 5.63
CA VAL A 164 1.14 -21.71 6.26
C VAL A 164 2.29 -22.35 7.04
N ASP A 165 3.52 -21.88 6.81
CA ASP A 165 4.64 -22.17 7.72
C ASP A 165 4.45 -21.35 8.99
N ALA A 166 4.13 -22.02 10.10
CA ALA A 166 3.85 -21.40 11.37
C ALA A 166 5.10 -20.79 12.02
N ASP A 167 6.30 -21.16 11.57
CA ASP A 167 7.53 -20.52 12.02
C ASP A 167 7.58 -19.05 11.61
N PHE A 168 7.08 -18.71 10.41
CA PHE A 168 7.06 -17.33 9.92
C PHE A 168 6.14 -16.42 10.73
N LEU A 169 5.18 -16.99 11.47
CA LEU A 169 4.33 -16.22 12.39
C LEU A 169 5.11 -15.60 13.55
N TYR A 170 6.31 -16.10 13.83
CA TYR A 170 7.20 -15.62 14.89
C TYR A 170 8.53 -15.07 14.35
N ASP A 171 8.63 -14.89 13.03
CA ASP A 171 9.83 -14.31 12.42
C ASP A 171 9.86 -12.79 12.64
N SER A 172 10.97 -12.32 13.21
CA SER A 172 11.18 -10.93 13.55
C SER A 172 12.21 -10.30 12.61
N SER A 173 11.75 -9.63 11.56
CA SER A 173 12.63 -8.76 10.77
C SER A 173 12.75 -7.38 11.43
N THR A 174 13.93 -7.06 11.96
CA THR A 174 14.21 -5.77 12.62
C THR A 174 14.11 -4.60 11.65
N ASP A 175 14.56 -4.77 10.41
CA ASP A 175 14.66 -3.70 9.41
C ASP A 175 13.29 -3.17 9.00
N ILE A 176 12.34 -4.07 8.76
CA ILE A 176 10.98 -3.68 8.35
C ILE A 176 10.20 -3.15 9.55
N LEU A 177 10.42 -3.70 10.75
CA LEU A 177 9.82 -3.17 11.96
C LEU A 177 10.29 -1.74 12.22
N GLN A 178 11.57 -1.45 11.94
CA GLN A 178 12.10 -0.09 12.00
C GLN A 178 11.46 0.81 10.94
N LEU A 179 11.27 0.35 9.70
CA LEU A 179 10.58 1.13 8.67
C LEU A 179 9.11 1.42 9.01
N LEU A 180 8.42 0.49 9.69
CA LEU A 180 7.05 0.68 10.15
C LEU A 180 6.96 1.71 11.28
N LYS A 181 7.94 1.71 12.20
CA LYS A 181 8.00 2.65 13.33
C LYS A 181 8.49 4.04 12.91
N THR A 182 9.47 4.07 12.01
CA THR A 182 10.18 5.28 11.59
C THR A 182 10.29 5.29 10.05
N PRO A 183 9.18 5.60 9.36
CA PRO A 183 9.17 5.63 7.90
C PRO A 183 10.12 6.71 7.37
N PRO A 184 10.76 6.50 6.19
CA PRO A 184 11.61 7.51 5.58
C PRO A 184 10.84 8.82 5.32
N SER A 185 11.53 9.95 5.52
CA SER A 185 10.98 11.27 5.16
C SER A 185 10.84 11.40 3.65
N HIS A 186 9.74 12.02 3.22
CA HIS A 186 9.45 12.27 1.80
C HIS A 186 9.88 13.67 1.34
N LYS A 187 10.69 14.40 2.12
CA LYS A 187 11.13 15.77 1.78
C LYS A 187 11.91 15.87 0.48
N ASN A 188 12.53 14.76 0.05
CA ASN A 188 13.27 14.65 -1.21
C ASN A 188 12.38 14.26 -2.39
N CYS A 189 11.06 14.13 -2.19
CA CYS A 189 10.08 13.82 -3.21
C CYS A 189 9.00 14.92 -3.28
N GLU A 190 8.38 15.07 -4.44
CA GLU A 190 7.23 15.94 -4.66
C GLU A 190 6.21 15.25 -5.56
N LEU A 191 4.96 15.72 -5.48
CA LEU A 191 3.93 15.35 -6.42
C LEU A 191 3.82 16.40 -7.50
N ARG A 192 3.72 15.96 -8.75
CA ARG A 192 3.34 16.83 -9.87
C ARG A 192 2.09 16.30 -10.52
N LEU A 193 1.17 17.21 -10.84
CA LEU A 193 0.00 16.87 -11.64
C LEU A 193 0.43 16.61 -13.09
N ILE A 194 0.16 15.40 -13.58
CA ILE A 194 0.47 14.99 -14.95
C ILE A 194 -0.64 15.48 -15.88
N ASP A 195 -1.85 14.99 -15.65
CA ASP A 195 -3.09 15.42 -16.31
C ASP A 195 -4.32 14.92 -15.52
N PRO A 196 -5.55 15.34 -15.86
CA PRO A 196 -6.75 14.93 -15.11
C PRO A 196 -7.12 13.44 -15.20
N ILE A 197 -6.60 12.70 -16.18
CA ILE A 197 -6.89 11.27 -16.38
C ILE A 197 -5.90 10.42 -15.58
N ILE A 198 -4.61 10.72 -15.69
CA ILE A 198 -3.55 10.01 -14.97
C ILE A 198 -3.52 10.43 -13.50
N GLY A 199 -3.75 11.71 -13.24
CA GLY A 199 -3.61 12.33 -11.93
C GLY A 199 -2.17 12.75 -11.65
N CYS A 200 -1.64 12.36 -10.49
CA CYS A 200 -0.32 12.78 -10.02
C CYS A 200 0.76 11.73 -10.33
N GLY A 201 2.01 12.19 -10.41
CA GLY A 201 3.20 11.33 -10.33
C GLY A 201 4.14 11.80 -9.22
N VAL A 202 4.99 10.91 -8.73
CA VAL A 202 6.05 11.26 -7.79
C VAL A 202 7.33 11.62 -8.55
N PHE A 203 7.94 12.74 -8.18
CA PHE A 203 9.17 13.24 -8.76
C PHE A 203 10.22 13.46 -7.67
N ALA A 204 11.48 13.24 -8.01
CA ALA A 204 12.59 13.57 -7.12
C ALA A 204 12.76 15.09 -7.03
N ARG A 205 12.88 15.64 -5.81
CA ARG A 205 13.20 17.06 -5.58
C ARG A 205 14.69 17.32 -5.56
N SER A 206 15.43 16.35 -5.06
CA SER A 206 16.88 16.30 -5.01
C SER A 206 17.35 14.99 -5.64
N ALA A 207 18.62 14.90 -6.01
CA ALA A 207 19.18 13.65 -6.48
C ALA A 207 19.00 12.54 -5.41
N LEU A 208 18.70 11.33 -5.86
CA LEU A 208 18.59 10.13 -5.02
C LEU A 208 19.64 9.12 -5.48
N ALA A 209 20.40 8.56 -4.54
CA ALA A 209 21.36 7.50 -4.86
C ALA A 209 20.64 6.20 -5.26
N SER A 210 21.33 5.30 -5.97
CA SER A 210 20.84 3.93 -6.16
C SER A 210 20.68 3.22 -4.81
N GLY A 211 19.65 2.39 -4.66
CA GLY A 211 19.34 1.68 -3.41
C GLY A 211 18.67 2.52 -2.33
N THR A 212 18.35 3.80 -2.60
CA THR A 212 17.64 4.68 -1.65
C THR A 212 16.28 4.07 -1.31
N CYS A 213 16.01 3.84 -0.02
CA CYS A 213 14.71 3.37 0.45
C CYS A 213 13.69 4.51 0.39
N LEU A 214 12.62 4.29 -0.37
CA LEU A 214 11.51 5.24 -0.52
C LEU A 214 10.39 4.99 0.50
N GLY A 215 10.53 3.96 1.34
CA GLY A 215 9.54 3.54 2.32
C GLY A 215 8.67 2.37 1.85
N LEU A 216 7.62 2.12 2.64
CA LEU A 216 6.66 1.05 2.38
C LEU A 216 5.50 1.55 1.50
N TYR A 217 4.95 0.66 0.67
CA TYR A 217 3.65 0.86 0.06
C TYR A 217 2.57 0.59 1.12
N THR A 218 1.90 1.65 1.54
CA THR A 218 0.98 1.64 2.68
C THR A 218 -0.45 1.77 2.23
N GLY A 219 -1.36 1.28 3.08
CA GLY A 219 -2.78 1.28 2.82
C GLY A 219 -3.52 0.44 3.84
N VAL A 220 -4.65 -0.11 3.43
CA VAL A 220 -5.47 -1.00 4.26
C VAL A 220 -5.36 -2.41 3.72
N LYS A 221 -4.90 -3.34 4.55
CA LYS A 221 -4.93 -4.76 4.28
C LYS A 221 -6.35 -5.29 4.41
N LYS A 222 -6.84 -5.95 3.35
CA LYS A 222 -8.21 -6.46 3.22
C LYS A 222 -8.22 -7.83 2.52
N CYS A 223 -9.30 -8.59 2.69
CA CYS A 223 -9.48 -9.91 2.08
C CYS A 223 -10.17 -9.89 0.71
N GLN A 224 -10.95 -8.83 0.41
CA GLN A 224 -11.65 -8.67 -0.86
C GLN A 224 -11.57 -7.24 -1.39
N SER A 225 -11.11 -7.07 -2.63
CA SER A 225 -11.06 -5.76 -3.28
C SER A 225 -12.12 -5.70 -4.36
N SER A 226 -12.97 -4.68 -4.31
CA SER A 226 -13.88 -4.37 -5.40
C SER A 226 -13.19 -3.64 -6.55
N HIS A 227 -11.97 -3.12 -6.32
CA HIS A 227 -11.24 -2.28 -7.27
C HIS A 227 -9.74 -2.54 -7.20
N TRP A 228 -9.18 -3.12 -8.25
CA TRP A 228 -7.77 -3.49 -8.30
C TRP A 228 -6.82 -2.30 -8.55
N SER A 229 -7.35 -1.13 -8.89
CA SER A 229 -6.56 0.11 -8.94
C SER A 229 -5.98 0.43 -7.56
N TYR A 230 -4.67 0.67 -7.45
CA TYR A 230 -3.95 0.86 -6.18
C TYR A 230 -3.93 -0.36 -5.25
N THR A 231 -4.22 -1.55 -5.77
CA THR A 231 -4.12 -2.80 -5.00
C THR A 231 -2.83 -3.51 -5.34
N PHE A 232 -2.00 -3.79 -4.33
CA PHE A 232 -0.87 -4.69 -4.46
C PHE A 232 -1.33 -6.09 -4.06
N LYS A 233 -1.31 -7.03 -5.01
CA LYS A 233 -1.59 -8.44 -4.72
C LYS A 233 -0.38 -9.03 -4.00
N ILE A 234 -0.69 -9.70 -2.90
CA ILE A 234 0.29 -10.23 -1.96
C ILE A 234 0.41 -11.73 -2.20
N GLU A 235 1.63 -12.27 -2.10
CA GLU A 235 1.94 -13.63 -2.55
C GLU A 235 1.98 -14.64 -1.40
N GLN A 236 2.60 -14.28 -0.27
CA GLN A 236 2.85 -15.19 0.85
C GLN A 236 2.35 -14.61 2.20
N ASP A 237 1.24 -13.88 2.17
CA ASP A 237 0.58 -13.40 3.39
C ASP A 237 -0.09 -14.55 4.14
N ALA A 238 0.24 -14.71 5.42
CA ALA A 238 -0.42 -15.69 6.28
C ALA A 238 -1.93 -15.42 6.42
N LEU A 239 -2.41 -14.19 6.20
CA LEU A 239 -3.84 -13.88 6.23
C LEU A 239 -4.49 -13.80 4.85
N ASN A 240 -3.72 -14.09 3.78
CA ASN A 240 -4.14 -13.96 2.39
C ASN A 240 -4.84 -12.61 2.10
N THR A 241 -4.33 -11.55 2.70
CA THR A 241 -4.84 -10.18 2.50
C THR A 241 -4.01 -9.46 1.46
N PHE A 242 -4.62 -8.53 0.71
CA PHE A 242 -3.89 -7.63 -0.22
C PHE A 242 -3.77 -6.22 0.37
N MET A 243 -2.83 -5.42 -0.14
CA MET A 243 -2.66 -4.02 0.27
C MET A 243 -3.47 -3.11 -0.66
N ASP A 244 -4.51 -2.44 -0.15
CA ASP A 244 -5.30 -1.47 -0.90
C ASP A 244 -4.98 -0.03 -0.44
N ALA A 245 -4.36 0.73 -1.34
CA ALA A 245 -3.97 2.11 -1.10
C ALA A 245 -4.96 3.14 -1.68
N ARG A 246 -6.16 2.75 -2.13
CA ARG A 246 -7.09 3.67 -2.80
C ARG A 246 -7.58 4.78 -1.88
N HIS A 247 -8.02 4.40 -0.69
CA HIS A 247 -8.64 5.32 0.28
C HIS A 247 -7.72 5.77 1.40
N SER A 248 -6.60 5.07 1.60
CA SER A 248 -5.60 5.41 2.59
C SER A 248 -4.23 4.99 2.07
N GLY A 249 -3.19 5.77 2.32
CA GLY A 249 -1.82 5.41 1.93
C GLY A 249 -0.89 6.62 1.90
N ASN A 250 0.40 6.41 1.63
CA ASN A 250 1.41 7.47 1.58
C ASN A 250 1.73 7.91 0.13
N ILE A 251 2.85 8.60 -0.05
CA ILE A 251 3.25 9.13 -1.36
C ILE A 251 3.55 8.02 -2.39
N THR A 252 3.93 6.81 -1.97
CA THR A 252 4.36 5.76 -2.90
C THR A 252 3.20 5.25 -3.76
N ARG A 253 1.94 5.44 -3.33
CA ARG A 253 0.74 5.13 -4.14
C ARG A 253 0.63 5.93 -5.43
N PHE A 254 1.35 7.05 -5.53
CA PHE A 254 1.35 7.92 -6.71
C PHE A 254 2.53 7.66 -7.64
N ILE A 255 3.39 6.67 -7.35
CA ILE A 255 4.47 6.26 -8.25
C ILE A 255 3.83 5.54 -9.43
N ASN A 256 4.02 6.08 -10.63
CA ASN A 256 3.38 5.57 -11.84
C ASN A 256 4.11 4.35 -12.40
N HIS A 257 3.42 3.68 -13.32
CA HIS A 257 3.97 2.54 -14.01
C HIS A 257 5.06 2.93 -15.03
N ALA A 258 6.11 2.11 -15.12
CA ALA A 258 6.92 1.92 -16.31
C ALA A 258 7.40 0.47 -16.39
N PRO A 259 7.61 -0.10 -17.59
CA PRO A 259 8.12 -1.46 -17.69
C PRO A 259 9.54 -1.58 -17.15
N SER A 260 9.86 -2.71 -16.53
CA SER A 260 11.24 -3.09 -16.23
C SER A 260 12.03 -3.43 -17.52
N THR A 261 13.34 -3.63 -17.39
CA THR A 261 14.20 -4.06 -18.50
C THR A 261 13.74 -5.38 -19.14
N ASN A 262 13.05 -6.23 -18.38
CA ASN A 262 12.55 -7.51 -18.84
C ASN A 262 11.30 -7.37 -19.73
N HIS A 263 10.56 -6.27 -19.58
CA HIS A 263 9.33 -5.97 -20.33
C HIS A 263 9.54 -4.78 -21.29
N PHE A 264 10.76 -4.65 -21.82
CA PHE A 264 11.25 -3.47 -22.54
C PHE A 264 10.27 -2.94 -23.60
N SER A 265 9.77 -1.72 -23.39
CA SER A 265 9.10 -0.95 -24.45
C SER A 265 10.13 -0.12 -25.20
N LYS A 266 10.04 -0.08 -26.54
CA LYS A 266 10.99 0.68 -27.38
C LYS A 266 10.81 2.21 -27.29
N LYS A 267 9.80 2.72 -26.58
CA LYS A 267 9.38 4.14 -26.68
C LYS A 267 9.27 4.88 -25.34
N GLY A 268 9.19 4.18 -24.21
CA GLY A 268 9.03 4.77 -22.89
C GLY A 268 10.28 4.74 -22.01
N GLN A 269 10.25 5.47 -20.90
CA GLN A 269 11.16 5.28 -19.79
C GLN A 269 10.96 3.88 -19.21
N LEU A 270 12.05 3.32 -18.67
CA LEU A 270 12.01 2.10 -17.86
C LEU A 270 11.79 2.46 -16.39
N ALA A 271 11.28 1.49 -15.63
CA ALA A 271 11.23 1.56 -14.19
C ALA A 271 12.60 1.93 -13.61
N ASN A 272 12.59 2.83 -12.63
CA ASN A 272 13.76 3.28 -11.88
C ASN A 272 13.61 3.06 -10.37
N VAL A 273 12.48 2.45 -9.98
CA VAL A 273 12.15 1.95 -8.65
C VAL A 273 11.79 0.47 -8.78
N GLU A 274 12.16 -0.33 -7.77
CA GLU A 274 11.69 -1.70 -7.61
C GLU A 274 10.92 -1.89 -6.30
N SER A 275 9.98 -2.85 -6.32
CA SER A 275 9.30 -3.35 -5.14
C SER A 275 9.96 -4.64 -4.67
N THR A 276 10.19 -4.74 -3.37
CA THR A 276 10.62 -5.99 -2.70
C THR A 276 9.60 -6.37 -1.64
N ARG A 277 9.35 -7.67 -1.49
CA ARG A 277 8.44 -8.22 -0.49
C ARG A 277 9.21 -8.57 0.77
N HIS A 278 8.61 -8.28 1.92
CA HIS A 278 9.16 -8.61 3.23
C HIS A 278 8.06 -9.13 4.13
N TYR A 279 8.43 -9.93 5.11
CA TYR A 279 7.47 -10.59 6.01
C TYR A 279 7.88 -10.32 7.45
N ILE A 280 6.91 -10.01 8.30
CA ILE A 280 7.07 -10.03 9.75
C ILE A 280 5.84 -10.70 10.34
N ASN A 281 6.03 -11.69 11.20
CA ASN A 281 4.95 -12.46 11.80
C ASN A 281 3.93 -12.98 10.75
N GLY A 282 4.43 -13.42 9.59
CA GLY A 282 3.62 -13.90 8.47
C GLY A 282 2.82 -12.83 7.72
N ILE A 283 2.93 -11.55 8.09
CA ILE A 283 2.28 -10.45 7.37
C ILE A 283 3.25 -9.89 6.32
N GLU A 284 2.82 -9.85 5.06
CA GLU A 284 3.64 -9.33 3.96
C GLU A 284 3.55 -7.79 3.87
N PHE A 285 4.68 -7.16 3.59
CA PHE A 285 4.86 -5.73 3.35
C PHE A 285 5.64 -5.49 2.06
N ILE A 286 5.33 -4.40 1.37
CA ILE A 286 5.98 -4.04 0.10
C ILE A 286 6.88 -2.84 0.34
N LYS A 287 8.19 -3.01 0.13
CA LYS A 287 9.20 -1.94 0.25
C LYS A 287 9.64 -1.46 -1.11
N TYR A 288 9.66 -0.14 -1.31
CA TYR A 288 10.16 0.47 -2.54
C TYR A 288 11.58 1.03 -2.34
N LYS A 289 12.43 0.83 -3.35
CA LYS A 289 13.76 1.45 -3.41
C LYS A 289 14.16 1.79 -4.84
N THR A 290 15.04 2.77 -5.00
CA THR A 290 15.60 3.11 -6.31
C THR A 290 16.56 2.01 -6.79
N ILE A 291 16.56 1.71 -8.08
CA ILE A 291 17.49 0.72 -8.69
C ILE A 291 18.65 1.37 -9.44
N LYS A 292 18.61 2.69 -9.59
CA LYS A 292 19.66 3.52 -10.17
C LYS A 292 19.65 4.90 -9.50
N ALA A 293 20.68 5.70 -9.75
CA ALA A 293 20.66 7.10 -9.35
C ALA A 293 19.51 7.83 -10.08
N ILE A 294 18.81 8.71 -9.37
CA ILE A 294 17.69 9.51 -9.87
C ILE A 294 18.09 10.97 -9.78
N GLU A 295 17.99 11.71 -10.89
CA GLU A 295 18.28 13.13 -10.90
C GLU A 295 17.10 13.96 -10.35
N ALA A 296 17.40 15.17 -9.87
CA ALA A 296 16.36 16.08 -9.44
C ALA A 296 15.42 16.41 -10.62
N GLY A 297 14.11 16.27 -10.38
CA GLY A 297 13.06 16.48 -11.36
C GLY A 297 12.72 15.28 -12.22
N GLU A 298 13.39 14.14 -12.07
CA GLU A 298 12.98 12.88 -12.70
C GLU A 298 11.76 12.28 -12.00
N GLN A 299 10.91 11.60 -12.78
CA GLN A 299 9.77 10.86 -12.26
C GLN A 299 10.23 9.52 -11.68
N LEU A 300 9.71 9.16 -10.51
CA LEU A 300 9.85 7.81 -9.97
C LEU A 300 8.79 6.91 -10.62
N LEU A 301 9.25 5.78 -11.15
CA LEU A 301 8.48 4.85 -11.97
C LEU A 301 8.79 3.41 -11.55
N ILE A 302 7.76 2.58 -11.44
CA ILE A 302 7.86 1.19 -11.01
C ILE A 302 7.12 0.27 -11.99
N ASP A 303 7.58 -0.98 -12.11
CA ASP A 303 6.84 -1.98 -12.86
C ASP A 303 5.64 -2.48 -12.04
N TYR A 304 4.42 -2.36 -12.60
CA TYR A 304 3.20 -2.84 -11.93
C TYR A 304 2.95 -4.33 -12.24
N GLY A 305 3.67 -4.88 -13.22
CA GLY A 305 3.48 -6.24 -13.72
C GLY A 305 2.26 -6.40 -14.63
N ASP A 306 2.29 -7.47 -15.41
CA ASP A 306 1.28 -7.75 -16.45
C ASP A 306 -0.12 -8.00 -15.87
N GLU A 307 -0.23 -8.53 -14.64
CA GLU A 307 -1.51 -8.81 -14.00
C GLU A 307 -2.34 -7.53 -13.81
N TYR A 308 -1.70 -6.39 -13.57
CA TYR A 308 -2.38 -5.10 -13.43
C TYR A 308 -3.02 -4.63 -14.74
N PHE A 309 -2.37 -4.91 -15.88
CA PHE A 309 -2.77 -4.44 -17.21
C PHE A 309 -3.62 -5.43 -18.01
N ARG A 310 -4.12 -6.52 -17.40
CA ARG A 310 -4.95 -7.53 -18.09
C ARG A 310 -6.12 -6.96 -18.89
N SER A 311 -6.67 -5.82 -18.47
CA SER A 311 -7.84 -5.18 -19.09
C SER A 311 -7.57 -3.80 -19.69
N SER A 312 -6.32 -3.32 -19.68
CA SER A 312 -5.99 -1.98 -20.19
C SER A 312 -4.53 -1.86 -20.62
N ASN A 313 -4.26 -1.01 -21.60
CA ASN A 313 -2.87 -0.76 -22.01
C ASN A 313 -2.16 0.17 -21.02
N PRO A 314 -0.90 -0.12 -20.66
CA PRO A 314 -0.11 0.77 -19.82
C PRO A 314 0.10 2.13 -20.48
N ILE A 315 0.14 3.17 -19.65
CA ILE A 315 0.56 4.51 -20.09
C ILE A 315 2.07 4.60 -19.95
N GLU A 316 2.76 4.85 -21.07
CA GLU A 316 4.21 5.06 -21.09
C GLU A 316 4.57 6.53 -20.92
N PHE A 317 5.74 6.80 -20.35
CA PHE A 317 6.26 8.15 -20.12
C PHE A 317 7.56 8.41 -20.90
N LYS A 318 7.73 9.64 -21.40
CA LYS A 318 9.00 10.13 -21.95
C LYS A 318 9.96 10.53 -20.83
N SER A 319 11.25 10.71 -21.14
CA SER A 319 12.28 11.17 -20.18
C SER A 319 11.91 12.43 -19.39
N ASN A 320 11.11 13.32 -19.98
CA ASN A 320 10.63 14.55 -19.32
C ASN A 320 9.30 14.37 -18.54
N GLY A 321 8.90 13.13 -18.27
CA GLY A 321 7.67 12.79 -17.54
C GLY A 321 6.37 12.94 -18.34
N LYS A 322 6.41 13.35 -19.62
CA LYS A 322 5.18 13.46 -20.44
C LYS A 322 4.64 12.08 -20.80
N PRO A 323 3.32 11.83 -20.70
CA PRO A 323 2.74 10.60 -21.19
C PRO A 323 2.80 10.52 -22.73
N ILE A 324 3.00 9.32 -23.26
CA ILE A 324 3.03 9.01 -24.69
C ILE A 324 1.60 8.70 -25.15
N GLY A 325 1.17 9.28 -26.28
CA GLY A 325 -0.14 8.99 -26.87
C GLY A 325 -1.38 9.49 -26.10
N ASN A 326 -1.23 10.15 -24.94
CA ASN A 326 -2.37 10.59 -24.13
C ASN A 326 -3.01 11.91 -24.63
N TRP A 327 -3.66 11.89 -25.80
CA TRP A 327 -4.40 13.06 -26.31
C TRP A 327 -5.67 13.37 -25.51
N LYS A 328 -6.36 12.34 -25.01
CA LYS A 328 -7.56 12.52 -24.18
C LYS A 328 -7.24 13.34 -22.92
N GLY A 329 -6.15 13.02 -22.22
CA GLY A 329 -5.73 13.75 -21.03
C GLY A 329 -5.41 15.22 -21.30
N LYS A 330 -4.79 15.52 -22.44
CA LYS A 330 -4.52 16.91 -22.86
C LYS A 330 -5.81 17.69 -23.17
N PHE A 331 -6.74 17.07 -23.87
CA PHE A 331 -8.03 17.68 -24.20
C PHE A 331 -8.86 17.93 -22.94
N GLU A 332 -8.94 16.95 -22.05
CA GLU A 332 -9.57 17.08 -20.73
C GLU A 332 -8.95 18.19 -19.90
N LEU A 333 -7.61 18.28 -19.88
CA LEU A 333 -6.91 19.35 -19.19
C LEU A 333 -7.26 20.71 -19.77
N LEU A 334 -7.41 20.85 -21.09
CA LEU A 334 -7.79 22.12 -21.72
C LEU A 334 -9.20 22.56 -21.33
N ILE A 335 -10.17 21.65 -21.37
CA ILE A 335 -11.57 21.92 -21.01
C ILE A 335 -11.68 22.25 -19.52
N ASN A 336 -11.09 21.39 -18.69
CA ASN A 336 -11.28 21.43 -17.24
C ASN A 336 -10.21 22.26 -16.50
N LYS A 337 -9.29 22.93 -17.22
CA LYS A 337 -8.17 23.67 -16.61
C LYS A 337 -8.61 24.63 -15.53
N THR A 338 -9.62 25.46 -15.82
CA THR A 338 -10.10 26.47 -14.86
C THR A 338 -10.66 25.83 -13.60
N LYS A 339 -11.45 24.77 -13.75
CA LYS A 339 -12.05 24.04 -12.63
C LYS A 339 -10.97 23.42 -11.76
N LEU A 340 -9.99 22.78 -12.39
CA LEU A 340 -8.82 22.20 -11.73
C LEU A 340 -8.02 23.27 -10.98
N MET A 341 -7.70 24.41 -11.61
CA MET A 341 -6.96 25.49 -10.96
C MET A 341 -7.72 26.12 -9.80
N ARG A 342 -9.06 26.19 -9.87
CA ARG A 342 -9.90 26.61 -8.72
C ARG A 342 -9.79 25.63 -7.55
N ILE A 343 -9.82 24.33 -7.82
CA ILE A 343 -9.64 23.30 -6.79
C ILE A 343 -8.25 23.45 -6.14
N LEU A 344 -7.20 23.57 -6.96
CA LEU A 344 -5.83 23.72 -6.48
C LEU A 344 -5.64 25.01 -5.65
N ALA A 345 -6.15 26.14 -6.13
CA ALA A 345 -6.08 27.42 -5.42
C ALA A 345 -6.82 27.36 -4.09
N PHE A 346 -7.99 26.72 -4.04
CA PHE A 346 -8.77 26.52 -2.81
C PHE A 346 -7.97 25.76 -1.73
N TYR A 347 -7.11 24.83 -2.13
CA TYR A 347 -6.24 24.08 -1.22
C TYR A 347 -4.87 24.73 -0.99
N GLY A 348 -4.66 25.98 -1.41
CA GLY A 348 -3.47 26.77 -1.07
C GLY A 348 -2.32 26.70 -2.07
N ILE A 349 -2.54 26.19 -3.29
CA ILE A 349 -1.53 26.20 -4.34
C ILE A 349 -1.44 27.60 -4.96
N GLN A 350 -0.42 28.38 -4.60
CA GLN A 350 -0.28 29.78 -4.98
C GLN A 350 -0.14 29.95 -6.50
N SER A 351 0.58 29.04 -7.15
CA SER A 351 0.73 29.05 -8.61
C SER A 351 -0.62 28.92 -9.35
N ALA A 352 -1.59 28.19 -8.78
CA ALA A 352 -2.94 28.08 -9.33
C ALA A 352 -3.76 29.35 -9.09
N TYR A 353 -3.61 29.99 -7.91
CA TYR A 353 -4.23 31.29 -7.63
C TYR A 353 -3.76 32.36 -8.63
N THR A 354 -2.43 32.48 -8.81
CA THR A 354 -1.83 33.43 -9.76
C THR A 354 -2.35 33.20 -11.19
N TYR A 355 -2.47 31.95 -11.62
CA TYR A 355 -3.06 31.61 -12.92
C TYR A 355 -4.49 32.16 -13.08
N LEU A 356 -5.33 32.01 -12.06
CA LEU A 356 -6.71 32.48 -12.10
C LEU A 356 -6.79 34.01 -12.17
N ILE A 357 -5.98 34.72 -11.39
CA ILE A 357 -5.92 36.18 -11.41
C ILE A 357 -5.41 36.70 -12.76
N ALA A 358 -4.31 36.14 -13.27
CA ALA A 358 -3.77 36.52 -14.57
C ALA A 358 -4.80 36.33 -15.70
N ARG A 359 -5.57 35.24 -15.65
CA ARG A 359 -6.66 34.98 -16.59
C ARG A 359 -7.78 36.03 -16.50
N LEU A 360 -8.17 36.44 -15.30
CA LEU A 360 -9.20 37.49 -15.12
C LEU A 360 -8.72 38.83 -15.67
N ILE A 361 -7.46 39.20 -15.40
CA ILE A 361 -6.85 40.42 -15.94
C ILE A 361 -6.84 40.38 -17.47
N LEU A 362 -6.46 39.25 -18.07
CA LEU A 362 -6.45 39.10 -19.52
C LEU A 362 -7.85 39.28 -20.13
N ILE A 363 -8.88 38.68 -19.52
CA ILE A 363 -10.28 38.86 -19.96
C ILE A 363 -10.67 40.33 -19.89
N LEU A 364 -10.36 41.02 -18.80
CA LEU A 364 -10.66 42.45 -18.65
C LEU A 364 -9.98 43.30 -19.73
N LEU A 365 -8.68 43.06 -19.99
CA LEU A 365 -7.94 43.76 -21.04
C LEU A 365 -8.55 43.52 -22.43
N THR A 366 -8.95 42.27 -22.75
CA THR A 366 -9.59 41.98 -24.04
C THR A 366 -10.93 42.69 -24.20
N LEU A 367 -11.72 42.81 -23.13
CA LEU A 367 -12.98 43.55 -23.14
C LEU A 367 -12.75 45.06 -23.32
N LEU A 368 -11.74 45.62 -22.65
CA LEU A 368 -11.39 47.04 -22.78
C LEU A 368 -10.91 47.38 -24.19
N ILE A 369 -10.08 46.54 -24.81
CA ILE A 369 -9.63 46.71 -26.20
C ILE A 369 -10.82 46.63 -27.16
N GLY A 370 -11.70 45.63 -26.97
CA GLY A 370 -12.92 45.51 -27.78
C GLY A 370 -13.81 46.75 -27.69
N LEU A 371 -14.08 47.24 -26.48
CA LEU A 371 -14.86 48.47 -26.27
C LEU A 371 -14.19 49.72 -26.86
N GLY A 372 -12.86 49.79 -26.84
CA GLY A 372 -12.10 50.87 -27.48
C GLY A 372 -12.28 50.88 -29.00
N LEU A 373 -12.21 49.70 -29.64
CA LEU A 373 -12.39 49.56 -31.08
C LEU A 373 -13.82 49.88 -31.54
N PHE A 374 -14.83 49.54 -30.74
CA PHE A 374 -16.23 49.89 -31.04
C PHE A 374 -16.53 51.38 -30.91
N LYS A 375 -15.73 52.17 -30.20
CA LYS A 375 -15.89 53.63 -30.14
C LYS A 375 -15.27 54.36 -31.32
N THR A 376 -14.42 53.69 -32.09
CA THR A 376 -13.71 54.26 -33.25
C THR A 376 -14.34 53.93 -34.60
N ILE A 377 -15.42 53.13 -34.60
CA ILE A 377 -16.28 52.83 -35.75
C ILE A 377 -17.58 53.58 -35.52
#